data_AF-A0A157Z699-F1
#
_entry.id   AF-A0A157Z699-F1
#
_cell.length_a   1.000
_cell.length_b   1.000
_cell.length_c   1.000
_cell.angle_alpha   90.00
_cell.angle_beta   90.00
_cell.angle_gamma   90.00
#
_symmetry.space_group_name_H-M   'P 1'
#
loop_
_entity.id
_entity.type
_entity.pdbx_description
1 polymer ?
#
loop_
_entity_poly.entity_id
_entity_poly.type
_entity_poly.pdbx_seq_one_letter_code
_entity_poly.pdbx_strand_id
1 'polypeptide(L)'
;MNQHELIQHVWALTEAIEAAVDAQDWVKAAELTQARTPLVMQIGAEQSADALVTIRKIQASIESMMSQAQAANVLLSTGYRRAMDKAQAAGRYHQAARF
;
A
#
# COMPACT_ATOMS: atom_id res chain seq x y z
N MET A 1 -4.87 -19.63 -18.11
CA MET A 1 -3.96 -19.75 -16.97
C MET A 1 -4.57 -20.75 -16.01
N ASN A 2 -3.81 -21.77 -15.58
CA ASN A 2 -4.27 -22.71 -14.56
C ASN A 2 -4.12 -22.10 -13.14
N GLN A 3 -4.63 -22.77 -12.10
CA GLN A 3 -4.61 -22.26 -10.72
C GLN A 3 -3.18 -22.04 -10.20
N HIS A 4 -2.24 -22.90 -10.57
CA HIS A 4 -0.85 -22.75 -10.15
C HIS A 4 -0.21 -21.50 -10.76
N GLU A 5 -0.35 -21.31 -12.07
CA GLU A 5 0.13 -20.13 -12.79
C GLU A 5 -0.52 -18.85 -12.27
N LEU A 6 -1.83 -18.89 -11.96
CA LEU A 6 -2.55 -17.77 -11.37
C LEU A 6 -1.96 -17.35 -10.02
N ILE A 7 -1.70 -18.31 -9.14
CA ILE A 7 -1.14 -18.04 -7.82
C ILE A 7 0.29 -17.49 -7.93
N GLN A 8 1.11 -18.02 -8.85
CA GLN A 8 2.44 -17.47 -9.12
C GLN A 8 2.37 -16.03 -9.64
N HIS A 9 1.42 -15.72 -10.52
CA HIS A 9 1.24 -14.36 -11.02
C HIS A 9 0.78 -13.40 -9.91
N VAL A 10 -0.15 -13.83 -9.06
CA VAL A 10 -0.57 -13.06 -7.88
C VAL A 10 0.60 -12.85 -6.91
N TRP A 11 1.46 -13.85 -6.74
CA TRP A 11 2.66 -13.73 -5.92
C TRP A 11 3.64 -12.70 -6.49
N ALA A 12 3.95 -12.78 -7.79
CA ALA A 12 4.84 -11.82 -8.46
C ALA A 12 4.32 -10.37 -8.36
N LEU A 13 3.01 -10.16 -8.52
CA LEU A 13 2.40 -8.85 -8.29
C LEU A 13 2.47 -8.41 -6.83
N THR A 14 2.38 -9.35 -5.88
CA THR A 14 2.53 -9.05 -4.45
C THR A 14 3.94 -8.59 -4.10
N GLU A 15 4.97 -9.27 -4.64
CA GLU A 15 6.37 -8.85 -4.49
C GLU A 15 6.61 -7.47 -5.12
N ALA A 16 6.00 -7.19 -6.28
CA ALA A 16 6.11 -5.87 -6.91
C ALA A 16 5.43 -4.75 -6.09
N ILE A 17 4.31 -5.04 -5.42
CA ILE A 17 3.66 -4.09 -4.51
C ILE A 17 4.55 -3.84 -3.29
N GLU A 18 5.12 -4.91 -2.71
CA GLU A 18 6.02 -4.81 -1.56
C GLU A 18 7.24 -3.94 -1.89
N ALA A 19 7.88 -4.16 -3.04
CA ALA A 19 8.98 -3.32 -3.51
C ALA A 19 8.57 -1.85 -3.70
N ALA A 20 7.35 -1.57 -4.18
CA ALA A 20 6.85 -0.20 -4.31
C ALA A 20 6.56 0.44 -2.95
N VAL A 21 6.03 -0.32 -1.98
CA VAL A 21 5.82 0.13 -0.60
C VAL A 21 7.14 0.47 0.08
N ASP A 22 8.14 -0.39 -0.05
CA ASP A 22 9.49 -0.17 0.51
C ASP A 22 10.17 1.08 -0.11
N ALA A 23 9.91 1.34 -1.39
CA ALA A 23 10.35 2.55 -2.09
C ALA A 23 9.49 3.80 -1.77
N GLN A 24 8.45 3.68 -0.94
CA GLN A 24 7.44 4.72 -0.66
C GLN A 24 6.71 5.23 -1.91
N ASP A 25 6.70 4.46 -3.00
CA ASP A 25 5.95 4.76 -4.22
C ASP A 25 4.49 4.29 -4.08
N TRP A 26 3.74 5.06 -3.30
CA TRP A 26 2.34 4.74 -2.97
C TRP A 26 1.42 4.77 -4.19
N VAL A 27 1.75 5.54 -5.23
CA VAL A 27 0.97 5.56 -6.48
C VAL A 27 1.17 4.25 -7.21
N LYS A 28 2.42 3.81 -7.38
CA LYS A 28 2.71 2.53 -8.04
C LYS A 28 2.13 1.35 -7.26
N ALA A 29 2.25 1.37 -5.93
CA ALA A 29 1.66 0.34 -5.07
C ALA A 29 0.13 0.23 -5.26
N ALA A 30 -0.57 1.37 -5.41
CA ALA A 30 -2.00 1.39 -5.65
C ALA A 30 -2.37 0.84 -7.04
N GLU A 31 -1.67 1.22 -8.10
CA GLU A 31 -1.88 0.70 -9.46
C GLU A 31 -1.72 -0.83 -9.50
N LEU A 32 -0.62 -1.33 -8.93
CA LEU A 32 -0.34 -2.76 -8.88
C LEU A 32 -1.39 -3.52 -8.05
N THR A 33 -1.89 -2.92 -6.97
CA THR A 33 -2.97 -3.50 -6.15
C THR A 33 -4.27 -3.61 -6.94
N GLN A 34 -4.62 -2.58 -7.72
CA GLN A 34 -5.80 -2.61 -8.60
C GLN A 34 -5.67 -3.71 -9.67
N ALA A 35 -4.49 -3.87 -10.26
CA ALA A 35 -4.23 -4.93 -11.22
C ALA A 35 -4.31 -6.34 -10.59
N ARG A 36 -3.85 -6.51 -9.34
CA ARG A 36 -3.85 -7.80 -8.62
C ARG A 36 -5.24 -8.22 -8.15
N THR A 37 -6.09 -7.28 -7.75
CA THR A 37 -7.42 -7.54 -7.14
C THR A 37 -8.27 -8.55 -7.92
N PRO A 38 -8.52 -8.39 -9.24
CA PRO A 38 -9.33 -9.34 -9.99
C PRO A 38 -8.71 -10.74 -10.08
N LEU A 39 -7.39 -10.87 -9.97
CA LEU A 39 -6.69 -12.15 -10.03
C LEU A 39 -6.83 -12.93 -8.72
N VAL A 40 -6.79 -12.23 -7.58
CA VAL A 40 -7.04 -12.86 -6.26
C VAL A 40 -8.44 -13.46 -6.21
N MET A 41 -9.43 -12.77 -6.77
CA MET A 41 -10.82 -13.26 -6.82
C MET A 41 -11.04 -14.47 -7.74
N GLN A 42 -10.06 -14.81 -8.59
CA GLN A 42 -10.11 -15.99 -9.47
C GLN A 42 -9.46 -17.24 -8.84
N ILE A 43 -8.82 -17.10 -7.66
CA ILE A 43 -8.24 -18.23 -6.94
C ILE A 43 -9.38 -19.12 -6.43
N GLY A 44 -9.37 -20.38 -6.86
CA GLY A 44 -10.36 -21.37 -6.42
C GLY A 44 -10.16 -21.78 -4.96
N ALA A 45 -11.22 -22.29 -4.33
CA ALA A 45 -11.17 -22.73 -2.93
C ALA A 45 -10.29 -23.98 -2.73
N GLU A 46 -10.29 -24.90 -3.69
CA GLU A 46 -9.47 -26.11 -3.65
C GLU A 46 -8.11 -25.86 -4.28
N GLN A 47 -7.04 -26.07 -3.51
CA GLN A 47 -5.67 -25.84 -3.92
C GLN A 47 -4.78 -26.99 -3.47
N SER A 48 -3.70 -27.24 -4.21
CA SER A 48 -2.67 -28.17 -3.77
C SER A 48 -1.95 -27.66 -2.52
N ALA A 49 -1.29 -28.55 -1.78
CA ALA A 49 -0.51 -28.18 -0.59
C ALA A 49 0.54 -27.10 -0.92
N ASP A 50 1.23 -27.23 -2.05
CA ASP A 50 2.25 -26.28 -2.50
C ASP A 50 1.67 -24.90 -2.86
N ALA A 51 0.49 -24.89 -3.50
CA ALA A 51 -0.23 -23.66 -3.79
C ALA A 51 -0.64 -22.93 -2.50
N LEU A 52 -1.09 -23.68 -1.48
CA LEU A 52 -1.42 -23.12 -0.16
C LEU A 52 -0.21 -22.52 0.56
N VAL A 53 0.99 -23.08 0.40
CA VAL A 53 2.22 -22.46 0.92
C VAL A 53 2.44 -21.08 0.30
N THR A 54 2.23 -20.95 -1.01
CA THR A 54 2.39 -19.67 -1.71
C THR A 54 1.30 -18.67 -1.30
N ILE A 55 0.05 -19.12 -1.16
CA ILE A 55 -1.05 -18.27 -0.67
C ILE A 55 -0.77 -17.72 0.73
N ARG A 56 -0.20 -18.53 1.63
CA ARG A 56 0.20 -18.04 2.97
C ARG A 56 1.28 -16.97 2.91
N LYS A 57 2.24 -17.07 1.97
CA LYS A 57 3.24 -16.01 1.74
C LYS A 57 2.58 -14.72 1.27
N ILE A 58 1.63 -14.81 0.33
CA ILE A 58 0.84 -13.67 -0.15
C ILE A 58 0.13 -12.99 1.02
N GLN A 59 -0.54 -13.76 1.89
CA GLN A 59 -1.25 -13.24 3.06
C GLN A 59 -0.32 -12.52 4.04
N ALA A 60 0.82 -13.14 4.38
CA ALA A 60 1.80 -12.54 5.29
C ALA A 60 2.40 -11.23 4.75
N SER A 61 2.72 -11.17 3.45
CA SER A 61 3.21 -9.95 2.81
C SER A 61 2.13 -8.85 2.83
N ILE A 62 0.87 -9.19 2.55
CA ILE A 62 -0.25 -8.23 2.63
C ILE A 62 -0.40 -7.66 4.05
N GLU A 63 -0.34 -8.49 5.09
CA GLU A 63 -0.40 -8.03 6.48
C GLU A 63 0.73 -7.06 6.82
N SER A 64 1.97 -7.37 6.42
CA SER A 64 3.13 -6.48 6.57
C SER A 64 2.91 -5.14 5.87
N MET A 65 2.52 -5.16 4.59
CA MET A 65 2.28 -3.94 3.80
C MET A 65 1.15 -3.08 4.37
N MET A 66 0.07 -3.68 4.91
CA MET A 66 -1.00 -2.91 5.56
C MET A 66 -0.50 -2.15 6.79
N SER A 67 0.38 -2.76 7.59
CA SER A 67 1.01 -2.08 8.73
C SER A 67 1.84 -0.87 8.27
N GLN A 68 2.64 -1.05 7.21
CA GLN A 68 3.43 0.03 6.64
C GLN A 68 2.56 1.17 6.08
N ALA A 69 1.51 0.83 5.34
CA ALA A 69 0.57 1.80 4.78
C ALA A 69 -0.14 2.61 5.89
N GLN A 70 -0.52 1.95 7.00
CA GLN A 70 -1.12 2.63 8.15
C GLN A 70 -0.14 3.61 8.80
N ALA A 71 1.12 3.21 8.99
CA ALA A 71 2.16 4.09 9.52
C ALA A 71 2.41 5.30 8.61
N ALA A 72 2.49 5.10 7.29
CA ALA A 72 2.66 6.16 6.32
C ALA A 72 1.49 7.17 6.33
N ASN A 73 0.25 6.68 6.44
CA ASN A 73 -0.93 7.54 6.54
C ASN A 73 -0.92 8.40 7.82
N VAL A 74 -0.51 7.83 8.96
CA VAL A 74 -0.37 8.58 10.21
C VAL A 74 0.67 9.69 10.07
N LEU A 75 1.82 9.39 9.47
CA LEU A 75 2.87 10.38 9.20
C LEU A 75 2.38 11.51 8.29
N LEU A 76 1.71 11.18 7.19
CA LEU A 76 1.17 12.16 6.24
C LEU A 76 0.13 13.07 6.91
N SER A 77 -0.82 12.51 7.65
CA SER A 77 -1.87 13.29 8.33
C SER A 77 -1.30 14.23 9.41
N THR A 78 -0.22 13.82 10.07
CA THR A 78 0.47 14.61 11.10
C THR A 78 1.29 15.73 10.45
N GLY A 79 2.00 15.42 9.36
CA GLY A 79 2.75 16.39 8.57
C GLY A 79 1.84 17.47 7.98
N TYR A 80 0.71 17.07 7.41
CA TYR A 80 -0.30 17.98 6.88
C TYR A 80 -0.82 18.97 7.93
N ARG A 81 -1.21 18.47 9.11
CA ARG A 81 -1.66 19.32 10.23
C ARG A 81 -0.61 20.36 10.61
N ARG A 82 0.65 19.94 10.79
CA ARG A 82 1.76 20.85 11.11
C ARG A 82 2.00 21.91 10.03
N ALA A 83 1.86 21.54 8.75
CA ALA A 83 2.01 22.49 7.64
C ALA A 83 0.90 23.55 7.67
N MET A 84 -0.35 23.14 7.94
CA MET A 84 -1.47 24.07 8.10
C MET A 84 -1.29 25.00 9.30
N ASP A 85 -0.83 24.49 10.44
CA ASP A 85 -0.56 25.33 11.62
C ASP A 85 0.50 26.41 11.33
N LYS A 86 1.57 26.03 10.60
CA LYS A 86 2.61 26.96 10.16
C LYS A 86 2.08 28.01 9.18
N ALA A 87 1.24 27.60 8.21
CA ALA A 87 0.62 28.51 7.25
C ALA A 87 -0.28 29.53 7.98
N GLN A 88 -1.07 29.09 8.96
CA GLN A 88 -1.89 29.98 9.78
C GLN A 88 -1.04 30.96 10.60
N ALA A 89 0.03 30.47 11.23
CA ALA A 89 0.94 31.33 12.00
C ALA A 89 1.60 32.40 11.12
N ALA A 90 2.11 32.02 9.94
CA ALA A 90 2.67 32.96 8.97
C ALA A 90 1.63 34.00 8.51
N GLY A 91 0.39 33.58 8.26
CA GLY A 91 -0.72 34.48 7.94
C GLY A 91 -0.99 35.51 9.05
N ARG A 92 -0.96 35.09 10.33
CA ARG A 92 -1.10 36.00 11.47
C ARG A 92 0.04 37.01 11.59
N TYR A 93 1.29 36.58 11.38
CA TYR A 93 2.43 37.50 11.36
C TYR A 93 2.34 38.53 10.22
N HIS A 94 1.95 38.10 9.01
CA HIS A 94 1.73 39.01 7.89
C HIS A 94 0.61 40.03 8.13
N GLN A 95 -0.45 39.65 8.85
CA GLN A 95 -1.51 40.58 9.24
C GLN A 95 -1.03 41.57 10.31
N ALA A 96 -0.31 41.11 11.32
CA ALA A 96 0.23 41.98 12.38
C ALA A 96 1.25 42.98 11.83
N ALA A 97 2.08 42.61 10.84
CA ALA A 97 3.06 43.49 10.22
C ALA A 97 2.47 44.54 9.24
N ARG A 98 1.14 44.50 8.98
CA ARG A 98 0.43 45.51 8.19
C ARG A 98 -0.17 46.66 9.02
N PHE A 99 -0.12 46.55 10.34
CA PHE A 99 -0.49 47.59 11.30
C PHE A 99 0.77 48.16 11.97
#